data_AF-A0A7X7R159-F1
#
_entry.id   AF-A0A7X7R159-F1
#
_cell.length_a   1.000
_cell.length_b   1.000
_cell.length_c   1.000
_cell.angle_alpha   90.00
_cell.angle_beta   90.00
_cell.angle_gamma   90.00
#
_symmetry.space_group_name_H-M   'P 1'
#
loop_
_entity.id
_entity.type
_entity.pdbx_description
1 polymer ?
#
loop_
_entity_poly.entity_id
_entity_poly.type
_entity_poly.pdbx_seq_one_letter_code
_entity_poly.pdbx_strand_id
1 'polypeptide(L)' 'MKDKTDLQRKLLSIDGAGYKAYKDIKGEYKFDRYILAIDHVQGDP' A
#
# COMPACT_ATOMS: atom_id res chain seq x y z
N MET A 1 -2.44 7.99 10.87
CA MET A 1 -1.27 7.29 10.30
C MET A 1 -1.53 5.80 10.40
N LYS A 2 -1.50 5.08 9.27
CA LYS A 2 -1.61 3.61 9.24
C LYS A 2 -0.28 3.00 9.69
N ASP A 3 -0.28 1.80 10.24
CA ASP A 3 0.96 1.12 10.59
C ASP A 3 1.48 0.22 9.45
N LYS A 4 2.68 -0.34 9.61
CA LYS A 4 3.24 -1.30 8.64
C LYS A 4 2.34 -2.55 8.45
N THR A 5 1.60 -2.93 9.49
CA THR A 5 0.71 -4.09 9.51
C THR A 5 -0.52 -3.88 8.62
N ASP A 6 -1.06 -2.66 8.57
CA ASP A 6 -2.16 -2.25 7.69
C ASP A 6 -1.76 -2.37 6.23
N LEU A 7 -0.55 -1.90 5.87
CA LEU A 7 -0.03 -2.04 4.51
C LEU A 7 0.14 -3.52 4.15
N GLN A 8 0.71 -4.32 5.06
CA GLN A 8 0.91 -5.75 4.83
C GLN A 8 -0.41 -6.49 4.62
N ARG A 9 -1.43 -6.22 5.45
CA ARG A 9 -2.76 -6.81 5.31
C ARG A 9 -3.41 -6.44 3.99
N LYS A 10 -3.29 -5.18 3.57
CA LYS A 10 -3.79 -4.72 2.27
C LYS A 10 -3.12 -5.46 1.13
N LEU A 11 -1.78 -5.51 1.11
CA LEU A 11 -1.01 -6.19 0.07
C LEU A 11 -1.41 -7.67 -0.04
N LEU A 12 -1.57 -8.36 1.08
CA LEU A 12 -2.04 -9.75 1.09
C LEU A 12 -3.47 -9.91 0.58
N SER A 13 -4.36 -8.94 0.83
CA SER A 13 -5.76 -9.01 0.39
C SER A 13 -5.95 -8.77 -1.11
N ILE A 14 -5.00 -8.08 -1.76
CA ILE A 14 -5.01 -7.76 -3.19
C ILE A 14 -4.01 -8.58 -3.99
N ASP A 15 -3.36 -9.56 -3.35
CA ASP A 15 -2.41 -10.43 -4.04
C ASP A 15 -3.11 -11.23 -5.14
N GLY A 16 -2.53 -11.23 -6.34
CA GLY A 16 -3.15 -11.79 -7.54
C GLY A 16 -4.34 -11.00 -8.11
N ALA A 17 -4.73 -9.88 -7.51
CA ALA A 17 -5.73 -8.98 -8.10
C ALA A 17 -5.14 -8.17 -9.27
N GLY A 18 -6.02 -7.66 -10.15
CA GLY A 18 -5.57 -6.82 -11.26
C GLY A 18 -4.92 -5.51 -10.79
N TYR A 19 -4.05 -4.92 -11.62
CA TYR A 19 -3.24 -3.73 -11.30
C TYR A 19 -4.02 -2.55 -10.69
N LYS A 20 -5.29 -2.36 -11.06
CA LYS A 20 -6.16 -1.32 -10.48
C LYS A 20 -6.36 -1.48 -8.96
N ALA A 21 -6.32 -2.70 -8.42
CA ALA A 21 -6.49 -2.96 -7.00
C ALA A 21 -5.35 -2.38 -6.14
N TYR A 22 -4.15 -2.23 -6.71
CA TYR A 22 -3.01 -1.65 -6.00
C TYR A 22 -3.19 -0.16 -5.72
N LYS A 23 -4.08 0.56 -6.41
CA LYS A 23 -4.36 1.98 -6.11
C LYS A 23 -4.81 2.21 -4.67
N ASP A 24 -5.38 1.19 -4.03
CA ASP A 24 -5.86 1.26 -2.65
C ASP A 24 -4.73 1.28 -1.61
N ILE A 25 -3.47 1.01 -2.01
CA ILE A 25 -2.33 1.12 -1.09
C ILE A 25 -1.86 2.57 -0.91
N LYS A 26 -2.35 3.53 -1.70
CA LYS A 26 -2.02 4.96 -1.56
C LYS A 26 -2.19 5.45 -0.12
N GLY A 27 -1.23 6.25 0.35
CA GLY A 27 -1.23 6.88 1.66
C GLY A 27 0.08 6.73 2.41
N GLU A 28 0.08 7.13 3.68
CA GLU A 28 1.26 7.11 4.55
C GLU A 28 1.18 6.00 5.60
N TYR A 29 2.28 5.27 5.74
CA TYR A 29 2.43 4.16 6.68
C TYR A 29 3.61 4.40 7.61
N LYS A 30 3.36 4.31 8.91
CA LYS A 30 4.39 4.40 9.94
C LYS A 30 5.14 3.08 10.04
N PHE A 31 6.43 3.14 9.78
CA PHE A 31 7.38 2.09 10.14
C PHE A 31 8.14 2.52 11.39
N ASP A 32 8.90 1.58 11.96
CA ASP A 32 9.58 1.80 13.24
C ASP A 32 10.61 2.94 13.18
N ARG A 33 11.19 3.20 12.00
CA ARG A 33 12.26 4.20 11.81
C ARG A 33 11.94 5.28 10.77
N TYR A 34 10.85 5.15 10.03
CA TYR A 34 10.53 6.04 8.93
C TYR A 34 9.02 6.04 8.64
N ILE A 35 8.59 6.97 7.80
CA ILE A 35 7.25 7.00 7.23
C ILE A 35 7.39 6.68 5.74
N LEU A 36 6.64 5.68 5.28
CA LEU A 36 6.51 5.38 3.87
C LEU A 36 5.32 6.15 3.32
N ALA A 37 5.56 7.12 2.46
CA ALA A 37 4.52 7.83 1.71
C ALA A 37 4.39 7.21 0.31
N ILE A 38 3.18 6.77 -0.04
CA ILE A 38 2.84 6.29 -1.38
C ILE A 38 1.86 7.30 -1.98
N ASP A 39 2.39 8.25 -2.76
CA ASP A 39 1.59 9.36 -3.32
C ASP A 39 0.88 9.00 -4.62
N HIS A 40 1.49 8.10 -5.39
CA HIS A 40 0.98 7.67 -6.68
C HIS A 40 1.19 6.17 -6.86
N VAL A 41 0.17 5.51 -7.43
CA VAL A 41 0.22 4.10 -7.80
C VAL A 41 -0.30 3.99 -9.23
N GLN A 42 0.53 3.43 -10.11
CA GLN A 42 0.16 3.19 -11.50
C GLN A 42 -0.84 2.04 -11.58
N GLY A 43 -1.81 2.16 -12.48
CA GLY A 43 -2.90 1.18 -12.62
C GLY A 43 -2.57 0.07 -13.62
N ASP A 44 -1.34 0.05 -14.06
CA ASP A 44 -0.75 -0.69 -15.17
C ASP A 44 0.78 -0.75 -14.95
N PRO A 45 1.46 -1.76 -15.52
CA PRO A 45 2.91 -1.95 -15.41
C PRO A 45 3.77 -0.85 -16.02
#